data_AF-A0A4V3XJ08-F1
#
_entry.id   AF-A0A4V3XJ08-F1
#
_cell.length_a   1.000
_cell.length_b   1.000
_cell.length_c   1.000
_cell.angle_alpha   90.00
_cell.angle_beta   90.00
_cell.angle_gamma   90.00
#
_symmetry.space_group_name_H-M   'P 1'
#
loop_
_entity.id
_entity.type
_entity.pdbx_description
1 polymer ?
#
loop_
_entity_poly.entity_id
_entity_poly.type
_entity_poly.pdbx_seq_one_letter_code
_entity_poly.pdbx_strand_id
1 'polypeptide(L)'
;MASTDPSSSAAPPSLNGTSTHSISNISHAGHQRVLLLIAVQKCMLSPPPVGVPAASTVGPNIARILTHARSLPHPPLIIHVRNSGDQGEADEPGTAGWELVHDPLPGEPVIDKTKNNAFTGTRLAEYIRPDAEIVVAGMQSDFCVRATCSTALVRGNLVLLIRGAHATYDRLDVWNTGLATSVTPADTVQTEIEAELEEAGVMLLEMKDLPQIFTGR
;
A
#
# COMPACT_ATOMS: atom_id res chain seq x y z
N MET A 1 -65.05 31.73 -19.64
CA MET A 1 -64.97 30.69 -20.69
C MET A 1 -63.54 30.17 -20.68
N ALA A 2 -63.40 28.88 -20.33
CA ALA A 2 -62.29 27.95 -20.60
C ALA A 2 -60.84 28.36 -20.25
N SER A 3 -59.97 27.52 -19.72
CA SER A 3 -59.99 26.15 -19.20
C SER A 3 -58.52 25.79 -18.90
N THR A 4 -58.29 24.99 -17.83
CA THR A 4 -57.33 23.86 -17.73
C THR A 4 -55.82 24.13 -17.91
N ASP A 5 -54.87 23.54 -17.19
CA ASP A 5 -54.84 22.56 -16.09
C ASP A 5 -53.35 22.43 -15.60
N PRO A 6 -53.09 21.69 -14.51
CA PRO A 6 -51.84 21.70 -13.73
C PRO A 6 -50.91 20.50 -13.99
N SER A 7 -49.69 20.55 -13.42
CA SER A 7 -48.81 19.44 -12.96
C SER A 7 -47.37 19.99 -12.85
N SER A 8 -46.42 19.51 -12.05
CA SER A 8 -46.15 18.21 -11.46
C SER A 8 -45.10 18.39 -10.34
N SER A 9 -45.24 17.68 -9.23
CA SER A 9 -44.30 17.61 -8.10
C SER A 9 -43.15 16.65 -8.44
N ALA A 10 -41.91 17.12 -8.43
CA ALA A 10 -40.72 16.29 -8.67
C ALA A 10 -40.23 15.59 -7.39
N ALA A 11 -39.95 14.29 -7.49
CA ALA A 11 -39.30 13.46 -6.47
C ALA A 11 -37.78 13.72 -6.40
N PRO A 12 -37.11 13.45 -5.26
CA PRO A 12 -35.68 13.70 -5.12
C PRO A 12 -34.83 12.62 -5.83
N PRO A 13 -33.61 12.96 -6.29
CA PRO A 13 -32.77 12.04 -7.03
C PRO A 13 -32.08 11.00 -6.13
N SER A 14 -31.99 9.79 -6.66
CA SER A 14 -31.28 8.63 -6.10
C SER A 14 -29.76 8.80 -6.16
N LEU A 15 -29.07 8.60 -5.04
CA LEU A 15 -27.61 8.52 -4.97
C LEU A 15 -27.15 7.10 -5.31
N ASN A 16 -26.66 6.90 -6.54
CA ASN A 16 -25.81 5.76 -6.88
C ASN A 16 -24.62 6.29 -7.69
N GLY A 17 -23.47 6.36 -7.05
CA GLY A 17 -22.22 6.80 -7.67
C GLY A 17 -21.04 6.18 -6.96
N THR A 18 -20.74 4.91 -7.27
CA THR A 18 -19.41 4.34 -7.03
C THR A 18 -18.46 4.96 -8.04
N SER A 19 -17.62 5.90 -7.60
CA SER A 19 -16.52 6.43 -8.41
C SER A 19 -15.48 5.34 -8.62
N THR A 20 -15.44 4.75 -9.81
CA THR A 20 -14.31 3.98 -10.29
C THR A 20 -13.35 4.94 -10.99
N HIS A 21 -12.22 5.26 -10.36
CA HIS A 21 -11.16 6.02 -11.00
C HIS A 21 -10.53 5.16 -12.10
N SER A 22 -10.85 5.47 -13.37
CA SER A 22 -10.25 4.82 -14.54
C SER A 22 -8.78 5.25 -14.69
N ILE A 23 -7.88 4.27 -14.75
CA ILE A 23 -6.41 4.38 -14.89
C ILE A 23 -5.98 5.16 -16.16
N SER A 24 -6.92 5.51 -17.04
CA SER A 24 -6.66 5.96 -18.41
C SER A 24 -6.18 7.42 -18.59
N ASN A 25 -6.07 8.24 -17.55
CA ASN A 25 -5.81 9.70 -17.69
C ASN A 25 -4.53 10.26 -17.05
N ILE A 26 -3.64 9.44 -16.49
CA ILE A 26 -2.35 9.95 -16.00
C ILE A 26 -1.37 10.02 -17.17
N SER A 27 -0.64 11.13 -17.32
CA SER A 27 0.42 11.27 -18.32
C SER A 27 1.73 10.69 -17.78
N HIS A 28 2.21 9.59 -18.37
CA HIS A 28 3.32 8.79 -17.81
C HIS A 28 4.64 8.87 -18.62
N ALA A 29 4.73 9.72 -19.63
CA ALA A 29 5.90 9.78 -20.50
C ALA A 29 7.10 10.43 -19.75
N GLY A 30 8.10 9.63 -19.37
CA GLY A 30 9.38 10.09 -18.83
C GLY A 30 9.53 10.09 -17.29
N HIS A 31 8.49 9.71 -16.54
CA HIS A 31 8.55 9.62 -15.08
C HIS A 31 9.16 8.29 -14.63
N GLN A 32 9.93 8.33 -13.54
CA GLN A 32 10.51 7.12 -12.95
C GLN A 32 9.39 6.31 -12.31
N ARG A 33 9.31 5.01 -12.61
CA ARG A 33 8.38 4.10 -11.93
C ARG A 33 9.15 3.27 -10.92
N VAL A 34 8.56 3.14 -9.73
CA VAL A 34 9.14 2.41 -8.60
C VAL A 34 8.13 1.40 -8.10
N LEU A 35 8.55 0.14 -7.94
CA LEU A 35 7.85 -0.82 -7.10
C LEU A 35 8.54 -0.81 -5.73
N LEU A 36 7.85 -0.33 -4.71
CA LEU A 36 8.35 -0.23 -3.35
C LEU A 36 7.73 -1.33 -2.48
N LEU A 37 8.54 -2.33 -2.13
CA LEU A 37 8.15 -3.44 -1.25
C LEU A 37 8.55 -3.11 0.18
N ILE A 38 7.57 -2.85 1.05
CA ILE A 38 7.80 -2.42 2.43
C ILE A 38 7.66 -3.59 3.41
N ALA A 39 8.72 -3.91 4.14
CA ALA A 39 8.77 -4.94 5.18
C ALA A 39 8.19 -6.31 4.75
N VAL A 40 8.48 -6.74 3.51
CA VAL A 40 8.11 -8.07 3.00
C VAL A 40 9.11 -9.12 3.53
N GLN A 41 9.09 -9.28 4.85
CA GLN A 41 10.00 -10.12 5.62
C GLN A 41 9.33 -11.43 6.04
N LYS A 42 10.14 -12.45 6.31
CA LYS A 42 9.67 -13.79 6.66
C LYS A 42 8.80 -13.78 7.91
N CYS A 43 9.10 -12.97 8.92
CA CYS A 43 8.27 -12.83 10.11
C CYS A 43 6.84 -12.40 9.76
N MET A 44 6.69 -11.36 8.93
CA MET A 44 5.39 -10.78 8.57
C MET A 44 4.51 -11.75 7.75
N LEU A 45 5.11 -12.64 6.97
CA LEU A 45 4.40 -13.64 6.15
C LEU A 45 4.46 -15.07 6.72
N SER A 46 4.91 -15.23 7.96
CA SER A 46 4.82 -16.50 8.69
C SER A 46 3.36 -16.85 9.03
N PRO A 47 3.05 -18.11 9.35
CA PRO A 47 1.72 -18.46 9.84
C PRO A 47 1.30 -17.59 11.04
N PRO A 48 0.05 -17.11 11.10
CA PRO A 48 -0.48 -16.44 12.28
C PRO A 48 -0.36 -17.31 13.55
N PRO A 49 -0.15 -16.71 14.73
CA PRO A 49 -0.21 -15.27 15.00
C PRO A 49 1.13 -14.54 14.81
N VAL A 50 2.20 -15.21 14.36
CA VAL A 50 3.50 -14.56 14.16
C VAL A 50 3.45 -13.57 13.01
N GLY A 51 2.93 -14.00 11.84
CA GLY A 51 2.68 -13.13 10.71
C GLY A 51 1.26 -12.57 10.70
N VAL A 52 1.02 -11.64 9.77
CA VAL A 52 -0.29 -10.99 9.63
C VAL A 52 -1.41 -12.02 9.35
N PRO A 53 -2.64 -11.82 9.85
CA PRO A 53 -3.76 -12.73 9.58
C PRO A 53 -3.98 -13.03 8.09
N ALA A 54 -3.72 -12.04 7.21
CA ALA A 54 -3.86 -12.15 5.77
C ALA A 54 -2.64 -12.76 5.04
N ALA A 55 -1.63 -13.30 5.74
CA ALA A 55 -0.37 -13.80 5.16
C ALA A 55 -0.57 -14.74 3.96
N SER A 56 -1.53 -15.66 4.05
CA SER A 56 -1.86 -16.66 3.02
C SER A 56 -2.41 -16.05 1.72
N THR A 57 -2.88 -14.81 1.77
CA THR A 57 -3.40 -14.07 0.61
C THR A 57 -2.42 -13.01 0.13
N VAL A 58 -1.91 -12.18 1.03
CA VAL A 58 -1.04 -11.05 0.69
C VAL A 58 0.32 -11.49 0.14
N GLY A 59 0.90 -12.57 0.69
CA GLY A 59 2.19 -13.10 0.24
C GLY A 59 2.18 -13.53 -1.25
N PRO A 60 1.24 -14.41 -1.66
CA PRO A 60 1.10 -14.78 -3.06
C PRO A 60 0.81 -13.59 -4.00
N ASN A 61 0.05 -12.60 -3.54
CA ASN A 61 -0.23 -11.39 -4.34
C ASN A 61 1.05 -10.54 -4.54
N ILE A 62 1.83 -10.32 -3.49
CA ILE A 62 3.13 -9.62 -3.60
C ILE A 62 4.07 -10.39 -4.54
N ALA A 63 4.14 -11.71 -4.43
CA ALA A 63 4.96 -12.54 -5.32
C ALA A 63 4.55 -12.38 -6.79
N ARG A 64 3.24 -12.31 -7.07
CA ARG A 64 2.69 -12.07 -8.43
C ARG A 64 3.05 -10.68 -8.94
N ILE A 65 2.93 -9.64 -8.11
CA ILE A 65 3.32 -8.26 -8.46
C ILE A 65 4.80 -8.20 -8.80
N LEU A 66 5.66 -8.75 -7.94
CA LEU A 66 7.11 -8.76 -8.13
C LEU A 66 7.50 -9.53 -9.39
N THR A 67 6.91 -10.71 -9.61
CA THR A 67 7.13 -11.51 -10.82
C THR A 67 6.72 -10.75 -12.08
N HIS A 68 5.55 -10.10 -12.04
CA HIS A 68 5.08 -9.30 -13.17
C HIS A 68 6.03 -8.13 -13.46
N ALA A 69 6.39 -7.33 -12.46
CA ALA A 69 7.31 -6.21 -12.60
C ALA A 69 8.66 -6.61 -13.21
N ARG A 70 9.25 -7.72 -12.74
CA ARG A 70 10.51 -8.28 -13.27
C ARG A 70 10.40 -8.78 -14.71
N SER A 71 9.22 -9.21 -15.14
CA SER A 71 8.99 -9.78 -16.48
C SER A 71 8.84 -8.74 -17.61
N LEU A 72 8.74 -7.46 -17.26
CA LEU A 72 8.50 -6.41 -18.23
C LEU A 72 9.76 -6.11 -19.06
N PRO A 73 9.61 -5.69 -20.34
CA PRO A 73 10.75 -5.25 -21.15
C PRO A 73 11.51 -4.07 -20.53
N HIS A 74 10.79 -3.19 -19.83
CA HIS A 74 11.35 -2.07 -19.08
C HIS A 74 10.81 -2.15 -17.64
N PRO A 75 11.45 -2.93 -16.75
CA PRO A 75 11.00 -3.05 -15.37
C PRO A 75 11.02 -1.70 -14.65
N PRO A 76 10.10 -1.45 -13.70
CA PRO A 76 10.25 -0.35 -12.76
C PRO A 76 11.51 -0.54 -11.91
N LEU A 77 11.99 0.51 -11.26
CA LEU A 77 12.97 0.37 -10.19
C LEU A 77 12.33 -0.37 -9.02
N ILE A 78 12.79 -1.59 -8.73
CA ILE A 78 12.27 -2.40 -7.62
C ILE A 78 13.15 -2.14 -6.40
N ILE A 79 12.55 -1.65 -5.32
CA ILE A 79 13.24 -1.33 -4.06
C ILE A 79 12.62 -2.17 -2.95
N HIS A 80 13.46 -2.90 -2.21
CA HIS A 80 13.06 -3.66 -1.03
C HIS A 80 13.41 -2.85 0.21
N VAL A 81 12.42 -2.52 1.01
CA VAL A 81 12.61 -1.86 2.30
C VAL A 81 12.43 -2.90 3.39
N ARG A 82 13.46 -3.11 4.21
CA ARG A 82 13.46 -4.09 5.31
C ARG A 82 13.42 -3.36 6.64
N ASN A 83 12.46 -3.69 7.50
CA ASN A 83 12.40 -3.15 8.85
C ASN A 83 13.46 -3.84 9.73
N SER A 84 14.16 -3.06 10.53
CA SER A 84 15.15 -3.51 11.50
C SER A 84 14.61 -3.19 12.88
N GLY A 85 14.01 -4.21 13.50
CA GLY A 85 13.47 -4.13 14.84
C GLY A 85 14.56 -4.13 15.92
N ASP A 86 14.14 -3.88 17.15
CA ASP A 86 14.99 -3.95 18.33
C ASP A 86 15.31 -5.42 18.70
N GLN A 87 16.27 -5.61 19.60
CA GLN A 87 16.65 -6.94 20.08
C GLN A 87 15.45 -7.68 20.68
N GLY A 88 15.21 -8.91 20.23
CA GLY A 88 14.09 -9.76 20.66
C GLY A 88 12.82 -9.60 19.82
N GLU A 89 12.76 -8.63 18.91
CA GLU A 89 11.64 -8.51 17.96
C GLU A 89 11.74 -9.55 16.84
N ALA A 90 10.60 -9.88 16.23
CA ALA A 90 10.54 -10.90 15.18
C ALA A 90 11.32 -10.51 13.90
N ASP A 91 11.61 -9.23 13.74
CA ASP A 91 12.44 -8.62 12.70
C ASP A 91 13.74 -8.01 13.28
N GLU A 92 14.29 -8.59 14.34
CA GLU A 92 15.64 -8.28 14.81
C GLU A 92 16.68 -8.60 13.70
N PRO A 93 17.59 -7.66 13.36
CA PRO A 93 18.61 -7.88 12.34
C PRO A 93 19.44 -9.15 12.52
N GLY A 94 19.62 -9.89 11.43
CA GLY A 94 20.38 -11.14 11.40
C GLY A 94 19.59 -12.39 11.82
N THR A 95 18.33 -12.23 12.25
CA THR A 95 17.45 -13.38 12.51
C THR A 95 16.78 -13.90 11.25
N ALA A 96 16.29 -15.16 11.30
CA ALA A 96 15.56 -15.75 10.17
C ALA A 96 14.25 -15.00 9.85
N GLY A 97 13.58 -14.44 10.86
CA GLY A 97 12.36 -13.66 10.66
C GLY A 97 12.61 -12.33 9.92
N TRP A 98 13.78 -11.73 10.14
CA TRP A 98 14.19 -10.48 9.54
C TRP A 98 14.49 -10.56 8.04
N GLU A 99 14.85 -11.73 7.52
CA GLU A 99 15.18 -11.90 6.10
C GLU A 99 13.99 -11.58 5.19
N LEU A 100 14.28 -11.07 3.99
CA LEU A 100 13.26 -10.86 2.96
C LEU A 100 12.70 -12.22 2.51
N VAL A 101 11.42 -12.23 2.11
CA VAL A 101 10.77 -13.42 1.54
C VAL A 101 11.22 -13.68 0.11
N HIS A 102 11.56 -12.61 -0.61
CA HIS A 102 12.02 -12.68 -2.00
C HIS A 102 13.44 -12.14 -2.08
N ASP A 103 14.35 -12.95 -2.60
CA ASP A 103 15.72 -12.50 -2.83
C ASP A 103 15.73 -11.37 -3.87
N PRO A 104 16.39 -10.23 -3.57
CA PRO A 104 16.61 -9.16 -4.53
C PRO A 104 17.46 -9.64 -5.70
N LEU A 105 17.13 -9.18 -6.91
CA LEU A 105 17.98 -9.38 -8.10
C LEU A 105 19.06 -8.30 -8.20
N PRO A 106 20.13 -8.51 -9.00
CA PRO A 106 21.10 -7.45 -9.28
C PRO A 106 20.40 -6.19 -9.80
N GLY A 107 20.68 -5.06 -9.15
CA GLY A 107 20.06 -3.77 -9.46
C GLY A 107 18.80 -3.44 -8.65
N GLU A 108 18.31 -4.33 -7.79
CA GLU A 108 17.22 -4.07 -6.85
C GLU A 108 17.78 -3.66 -5.48
N PRO A 109 17.72 -2.37 -5.08
CA PRO A 109 18.29 -1.94 -3.81
C PRO A 109 17.52 -2.53 -2.61
N VAL A 110 18.28 -2.87 -1.55
CA VAL A 110 17.72 -3.17 -0.23
C VAL A 110 18.04 -2.01 0.70
N ILE A 111 17.01 -1.50 1.37
CA ILE A 111 17.11 -0.37 2.30
C ILE A 111 16.62 -0.82 3.67
N ASP A 112 17.54 -0.87 4.63
CA ASP A 112 17.21 -1.14 6.02
C ASP A 112 16.70 0.15 6.69
N LYS A 113 15.61 0.04 7.45
CA LYS A 113 15.02 1.16 8.20
C LYS A 113 14.73 0.78 9.65
N THR A 114 14.78 1.76 10.54
CA THR A 114 14.44 1.62 11.98
C THR A 114 13.23 2.46 12.39
N LYS A 115 12.59 3.15 11.43
CA LYS A 115 11.42 4.00 11.62
C LYS A 115 10.29 3.54 10.71
N ASN A 116 9.04 3.88 11.05
CA ASN A 116 7.88 3.51 10.24
C ASN A 116 7.98 4.12 8.83
N ASN A 117 8.27 5.41 8.75
CA ASN A 117 8.50 6.10 7.49
C ASN A 117 9.83 5.66 6.86
N ALA A 118 9.76 4.99 5.71
CA ALA A 118 10.94 4.49 5.01
C ALA A 118 11.87 5.58 4.48
N PHE A 119 11.42 6.83 4.35
CA PHE A 119 12.28 7.97 3.98
C PHE A 119 13.08 8.53 5.16
N THR A 120 12.66 8.26 6.40
CA THR A 120 13.28 8.86 7.58
C THR A 120 14.55 8.11 7.97
N GLY A 121 15.69 8.80 7.94
CA GLY A 121 16.98 8.22 8.37
C GLY A 121 17.53 7.16 7.41
N THR A 122 17.04 7.11 6.16
CA THR A 122 17.52 6.20 5.13
C THR A 122 17.94 6.96 3.88
N ARG A 123 18.50 6.24 2.90
CA ARG A 123 18.85 6.76 1.57
C ARG A 123 17.74 6.60 0.54
N LEU A 124 16.52 6.21 0.93
CA LEU A 124 15.40 5.95 0.00
C LEU A 124 15.11 7.15 -0.92
N ALA A 125 15.22 8.36 -0.39
CA ALA A 125 15.04 9.60 -1.14
C ALA A 125 16.06 9.81 -2.27
N GLU A 126 17.24 9.18 -2.21
CA GLU A 126 18.25 9.26 -3.27
C GLU A 126 17.89 8.38 -4.47
N TYR A 127 17.11 7.31 -4.24
CA TYR A 127 16.65 6.40 -5.29
C TYR A 127 15.36 6.87 -5.96
N ILE A 128 14.47 7.53 -5.21
CA ILE A 128 13.13 7.92 -5.66
C ILE A 128 13.10 9.43 -5.91
N ARG A 129 13.01 9.81 -7.19
CA ARG A 129 12.85 11.21 -7.61
C ARG A 129 11.51 11.77 -7.13
N PRO A 130 11.38 13.08 -6.87
CA PRO A 130 10.11 13.70 -6.47
C PRO A 130 8.96 13.48 -7.47
N ASP A 131 9.27 13.39 -8.77
CA ASP A 131 8.30 13.15 -9.85
C ASP A 131 8.05 11.67 -10.14
N ALA A 132 8.61 10.77 -9.32
CA ALA A 132 8.44 9.34 -9.50
C ALA A 132 7.03 8.89 -9.12
N GLU A 133 6.54 7.92 -9.88
CA GLU A 133 5.38 7.11 -9.55
C GLU A 133 5.81 5.92 -8.69
N ILE A 134 5.17 5.74 -7.54
CA ILE A 134 5.50 4.71 -6.58
C ILE A 134 4.30 3.78 -6.41
N VAL A 135 4.48 2.54 -6.84
CA VAL A 135 3.56 1.44 -6.57
C VAL A 135 4.01 0.76 -5.28
N VAL A 136 3.15 0.76 -4.27
CA VAL A 136 3.46 0.29 -2.91
C VAL A 136 2.74 -1.03 -2.63
N ALA A 137 3.49 -1.96 -2.03
CA ALA A 137 2.97 -3.20 -1.47
C ALA A 137 3.78 -3.57 -0.21
N GLY A 138 3.18 -4.32 0.71
CA GLY A 138 3.85 -4.83 1.91
C GLY A 138 3.18 -4.49 3.23
N MET A 139 3.96 -4.43 4.30
CA MET A 139 3.45 -4.38 5.68
C MET A 139 4.14 -3.28 6.49
N GLN A 140 3.55 -2.79 7.58
CA GLN A 140 2.13 -2.93 7.95
C GLN A 140 1.31 -1.76 7.40
N SER A 141 0.03 -2.01 7.09
CA SER A 141 -0.91 -1.01 6.57
C SER A 141 -0.90 0.29 7.39
N ASP A 142 -1.21 0.23 8.68
CA ASP A 142 -1.39 1.36 9.60
C ASP A 142 -0.11 1.95 10.19
N PHE A 143 1.04 1.29 9.96
CA PHE A 143 2.36 1.76 10.37
C PHE A 143 3.21 2.16 9.16
N CYS A 144 4.00 1.23 8.65
CA CYS A 144 5.07 1.52 7.69
C CYS A 144 4.52 1.96 6.32
N VAL A 145 3.45 1.31 5.84
CA VAL A 145 2.82 1.65 4.57
C VAL A 145 2.22 3.04 4.64
N ARG A 146 1.34 3.30 5.62
CA ARG A 146 0.72 4.62 5.83
C ARG A 146 1.76 5.74 5.95
N ALA A 147 2.72 5.62 6.86
CA ALA A 147 3.71 6.68 7.09
C ALA A 147 4.58 6.97 5.85
N THR A 148 4.93 5.93 5.10
CA THR A 148 5.74 6.07 3.87
C THR A 148 4.92 6.69 2.74
N CYS A 149 3.68 6.23 2.52
CA CYS A 149 2.77 6.78 1.52
C CYS A 149 2.46 8.26 1.77
N SER A 150 2.11 8.64 3.01
CA SER A 150 1.86 10.04 3.36
C SER A 150 3.09 10.92 3.12
N THR A 151 4.29 10.43 3.42
CA THR A 151 5.54 11.17 3.16
C THR A 151 5.83 11.28 1.67
N ALA A 152 5.59 10.22 0.89
CA ALA A 152 5.75 10.25 -0.57
C ALA A 152 4.84 11.31 -1.21
N LEU A 153 3.57 11.39 -0.79
CA LEU A 153 2.65 12.43 -1.26
C LEU A 153 3.18 13.84 -0.95
N VAL A 154 3.65 14.10 0.28
CA VAL A 154 4.26 15.39 0.66
C VAL A 154 5.50 15.72 -0.19
N ARG A 155 6.24 14.71 -0.64
CA ARG A 155 7.41 14.87 -1.53
C ARG A 155 7.02 15.16 -2.99
N GLY A 156 5.75 15.09 -3.35
CA GLY A 156 5.24 15.30 -4.71
C GLY A 156 5.12 14.04 -5.55
N ASN A 157 5.35 12.86 -4.96
CA ASN A 157 5.25 11.60 -5.67
C ASN A 157 3.79 11.24 -5.98
N LEU A 158 3.58 10.61 -7.14
CA LEU A 158 2.35 9.90 -7.41
C LEU A 158 2.40 8.55 -6.70
N VAL A 159 1.45 8.26 -5.83
CA VAL A 159 1.46 7.04 -5.00
C VAL A 159 0.28 6.16 -5.38
N LEU A 160 0.56 4.90 -5.69
CA LEU A 160 -0.43 3.86 -5.95
C LEU A 160 -0.28 2.75 -4.91
N LEU A 161 -1.37 2.37 -4.25
CA LEU A 161 -1.40 1.28 -3.28
C LEU A 161 -2.29 0.16 -3.82
N ILE A 162 -1.76 -1.06 -3.86
CA ILE A 162 -2.51 -2.21 -4.41
C ILE A 162 -3.24 -2.94 -3.29
N ARG A 163 -4.58 -2.89 -3.31
CA ARG A 163 -5.45 -3.65 -2.41
C ARG A 163 -5.16 -5.14 -2.51
N GLY A 164 -5.16 -5.81 -1.37
CA GLY A 164 -4.79 -7.23 -1.26
C GLY A 164 -3.30 -7.52 -1.40
N ALA A 165 -2.45 -6.50 -1.54
CA ALA A 165 -0.98 -6.59 -1.52
C ALA A 165 -0.34 -5.79 -0.37
N HIS A 166 -1.14 -5.33 0.58
CA HIS A 166 -0.68 -4.89 1.89
C HIS A 166 -1.53 -5.53 2.98
N ALA A 167 -1.04 -5.55 4.22
CA ALA A 167 -1.73 -6.16 5.35
C ALA A 167 -1.26 -5.58 6.69
N THR A 168 -2.02 -5.84 7.75
CA THR A 168 -1.64 -5.51 9.14
C THR A 168 -2.21 -6.56 10.10
N TYR A 169 -2.11 -6.32 11.40
CA TYR A 169 -2.64 -7.14 12.49
C TYR A 169 -3.90 -6.52 13.08
N ASP A 170 -4.59 -7.29 13.92
CA ASP A 170 -5.67 -6.76 14.74
C ASP A 170 -5.15 -5.64 15.63
N ARG A 171 -5.88 -4.52 15.70
CA ARG A 171 -5.51 -3.36 16.51
C ARG A 171 -6.24 -3.42 17.85
N LEU A 172 -5.48 -3.35 18.94
CA LEU A 172 -6.04 -3.21 20.28
C LEU A 172 -6.49 -1.76 20.50
N ASP A 173 -7.78 -1.55 20.72
CA ASP A 173 -8.31 -0.22 21.00
C ASP A 173 -8.25 0.02 22.51
N VAL A 174 -7.29 0.84 22.92
CA VAL A 174 -7.12 1.24 24.31
C VAL A 174 -7.80 2.59 24.50
N TRP A 175 -9.00 2.60 25.11
CA TRP A 175 -9.59 3.84 25.58
C TRP A 175 -8.89 4.31 26.87
N ASN A 176 -9.04 5.60 27.21
CA ASN A 176 -8.41 6.41 28.30
C ASN A 176 -8.24 5.78 29.71
N THR A 177 -8.62 4.52 29.93
CA THR A 177 -8.43 3.75 31.17
C THR A 177 -7.24 2.79 31.13
N GLY A 178 -6.53 2.66 30.00
CA GLY A 178 -5.37 1.77 29.88
C GLY A 178 -5.70 0.28 29.76
N LEU A 179 -6.99 -0.07 29.67
CA LEU A 179 -7.46 -1.41 29.36
C LEU A 179 -7.92 -1.44 27.90
N ALA A 180 -7.47 -2.43 27.13
CA ALA A 180 -8.02 -2.69 25.79
C ALA A 180 -9.48 -3.11 25.95
N THR A 181 -10.41 -2.28 25.46
CA THR A 181 -11.85 -2.51 25.61
C THR A 181 -12.46 -3.15 24.36
N SER A 182 -11.77 -3.09 23.23
CA SER A 182 -12.16 -3.74 21.98
C SER A 182 -10.93 -4.07 21.14
N VAL A 183 -11.15 -4.97 20.19
CA VAL A 183 -10.19 -5.31 19.15
C VAL A 183 -10.80 -4.92 17.82
N THR A 184 -10.14 -4.08 17.05
CA THR A 184 -10.48 -3.80 15.66
C THR A 184 -9.80 -4.87 14.79
N PRO A 185 -10.56 -5.70 14.04
CA PRO A 185 -9.99 -6.73 13.18
C PRO A 185 -9.06 -6.15 12.09
N ALA A 186 -8.03 -6.91 11.71
CA ALA A 186 -6.98 -6.48 10.77
C ALA A 186 -7.52 -6.00 9.41
N ASP A 187 -8.58 -6.62 8.90
CA ASP A 187 -9.24 -6.24 7.63
C ASP A 187 -9.96 -4.89 7.73
N THR A 188 -10.55 -4.62 8.90
CA THR A 188 -11.20 -3.36 9.23
C THR A 188 -10.14 -2.26 9.35
N VAL A 189 -9.04 -2.51 10.07
CA VAL A 189 -7.89 -1.58 10.12
C VAL A 189 -7.38 -1.29 8.71
N GLN A 190 -7.20 -2.32 7.88
CA GLN A 190 -6.76 -2.15 6.50
C GLN A 190 -7.71 -1.23 5.71
N THR A 191 -9.02 -1.47 5.80
CA THR A 191 -10.04 -0.66 5.09
C THR A 191 -10.03 0.79 5.54
N GLU A 192 -9.88 1.06 6.84
CA GLU A 192 -9.75 2.41 7.38
C GLU A 192 -8.53 3.14 6.81
N ILE A 193 -7.37 2.46 6.75
CA ILE A 193 -6.14 3.05 6.23
C ILE A 193 -6.22 3.29 4.72
N GLU A 194 -6.85 2.38 3.98
CA GLU A 194 -7.11 2.60 2.55
C GLU A 194 -7.93 3.87 2.33
N ALA A 195 -9.00 4.07 3.10
CA ALA A 195 -9.83 5.28 3.02
C ALA A 195 -9.04 6.56 3.41
N GLU A 196 -8.26 6.52 4.49
CA GLU A 196 -7.39 7.64 4.91
C GLU A 196 -6.40 8.02 3.80
N LEU A 197 -5.73 7.02 3.21
CA LEU A 197 -4.74 7.25 2.18
C LEU A 197 -5.37 7.72 0.85
N GLU A 198 -6.54 7.19 0.50
CA GLU A 198 -7.30 7.63 -0.68
C GLU A 198 -7.75 9.10 -0.54
N GLU A 199 -8.28 9.48 0.63
CA GLU A 199 -8.63 10.88 0.92
C GLU A 199 -7.41 11.81 0.85
N ALA A 200 -6.23 11.32 1.27
CA ALA A 200 -4.97 12.06 1.17
C ALA A 200 -4.42 12.17 -0.26
N GLY A 201 -4.93 11.39 -1.22
CA GLY A 201 -4.53 11.42 -2.63
C GLY A 201 -3.71 10.22 -3.12
N VAL A 202 -3.60 9.14 -2.34
CA VAL A 202 -3.10 7.85 -2.84
C VAL A 202 -4.15 7.25 -3.77
N MET A 203 -3.72 6.71 -4.91
CA MET A 203 -4.62 5.98 -5.80
C MET A 203 -4.66 4.50 -5.44
N LEU A 204 -5.86 3.99 -5.15
CA LEU A 204 -6.05 2.58 -4.84
C LEU A 204 -6.24 1.76 -6.11
N LEU A 205 -5.50 0.66 -6.21
CA LEU A 205 -5.56 -0.28 -7.32
C LEU A 205 -6.02 -1.65 -6.83
N GLU A 206 -6.62 -2.42 -7.72
CA GLU A 206 -7.00 -3.80 -7.46
C GLU A 206 -6.00 -4.78 -8.09
N MET A 207 -5.89 -5.99 -7.54
CA MET A 207 -5.02 -7.04 -8.13
C MET A 207 -5.35 -7.38 -9.60
N LYS A 208 -6.60 -7.14 -10.03
CA LYS A 208 -7.02 -7.32 -11.44
C LYS A 208 -6.41 -6.29 -12.38
N ASP A 209 -5.97 -5.15 -11.85
CA ASP A 209 -5.37 -4.05 -12.62
C ASP A 209 -3.89 -4.32 -12.91
N LEU A 210 -3.27 -5.30 -12.21
CA LEU A 210 -1.84 -5.65 -12.30
C LEU A 210 -1.28 -5.68 -13.73
N PRO A 211 -1.93 -6.27 -14.75
CA PRO A 211 -1.41 -6.27 -16.12
C PRO A 211 -1.15 -4.88 -16.70
N GLN A 212 -1.79 -3.84 -16.15
CA GLN A 212 -1.74 -2.45 -16.62
C GLN A 212 -0.87 -1.52 -15.74
N ILE A 213 -0.63 -1.89 -14.48
CA ILE A 213 0.02 -1.02 -13.46
C ILE A 213 1.38 -0.51 -13.91
N PHE A 214 2.12 -1.31 -14.67
CA PHE A 214 3.44 -0.93 -15.18
C PHE A 214 3.50 -0.87 -16.70
N THR A 215 2.36 -1.02 -17.38
CA THR A 215 2.28 -1.08 -18.85
C THR A 215 1.50 0.11 -19.41
N GLY A 216 1.87 1.32 -18.95
CA GLY A 216 1.41 2.58 -19.51
C GLY A 216 2.48 3.21 -20.41
N ARG A 217 2.46 2.82 -21.69
CA ARG A 217 3.10 3.40 -22.91
C ARG A 217 4.59 3.77 -22.85
#